data_AF-A0A9P0AK78-F1
#
_entry.id   AF-A0A9P0AK78-F1
#
_cell.length_a   1.000
_cell.length_b   1.000
_cell.length_c   1.000
_cell.angle_alpha   90.00
_cell.angle_beta   90.00
_cell.angle_gamma   90.00
#
_symmetry.space_group_name_H-M   'P 1'
#
loop_
_entity.id
_entity.type
_entity.pdbx_description
1 polymer ?
#
loop_
_entity_poly.entity_id
_entity_poly.type
_entity_poly.pdbx_seq_one_letter_code
_entity_poly.pdbx_strand_id
1 'polypeptide(L)'
;MTTLSGHSYASALAHLVLTGSSCWALSKINSGVHGKYALGAYCLHLAHGVIGLFRYAIPQHKSNYRFLQMIRAVYLRIRLVNSNLALPLMTVQVALLLKPAWQSFILFLLAIPSLHVLRYWVHKPYSVPELEIFSQTLCLGALGYLSYSEGNDYGYALLFSCFAAVLIHRMTDEFSRRDLFVYALSFFVFFSYKTLHSSLPFYYRYFY
;
A
#
# COMPACT_ATOMS: atom_id res chain seq x y z
N MET A 1 -12.14 22.70 23.64
CA MET A 1 -10.98 21.82 23.93
C MET A 1 -11.24 20.48 23.28
N THR A 2 -10.63 20.21 22.13
CA THR A 2 -10.73 18.90 21.46
C THR A 2 -9.74 17.96 22.14
N THR A 3 -10.26 16.94 22.83
CA THR A 3 -9.47 15.83 23.36
C THR A 3 -8.73 15.17 22.20
N LEU A 4 -7.43 15.44 22.08
CA LEU A 4 -6.53 14.70 21.19
C LEU A 4 -6.38 13.27 21.73
N SER A 5 -7.33 12.37 21.45
CA SER A 5 -7.13 10.93 21.66
C SER A 5 -6.28 10.37 20.51
N GLY A 6 -4.96 10.57 20.58
CA GLY A 6 -4.04 10.04 19.56
C GLY A 6 -3.48 8.65 19.85
N HIS A 7 -3.67 8.13 21.07
CA HIS A 7 -3.28 6.78 21.48
C HIS A 7 -4.42 5.80 21.18
N SER A 8 -4.11 4.66 20.58
CA SER A 8 -5.09 3.60 20.28
C SER A 8 -4.39 2.26 20.17
N TYR A 9 -4.66 1.36 21.11
CA TYR A 9 -4.07 0.01 21.10
C TYR A 9 -4.53 -0.81 19.90
N ALA A 10 -5.80 -0.68 19.48
CA ALA A 10 -6.31 -1.35 18.29
C ALA A 10 -5.57 -0.88 17.02
N SER A 11 -5.34 0.43 16.90
CA SER A 11 -4.56 0.99 15.79
C SER A 11 -3.10 0.57 15.85
N ALA A 12 -2.48 0.56 17.03
CA ALA A 12 -1.12 0.08 17.19
C ALA A 12 -0.99 -1.39 16.77
N LEU A 13 -1.95 -2.24 17.16
CA LEU A 13 -1.99 -3.66 16.77
C LEU A 13 -2.17 -3.84 15.26
N ALA A 14 -3.07 -3.09 14.62
CA ALA A 14 -3.25 -3.15 13.18
C ALA A 14 -1.94 -2.80 12.44
N HIS A 15 -1.22 -1.76 12.89
CA HIS A 15 0.07 -1.39 12.32
C HIS A 15 1.18 -2.42 12.62
N LEU A 16 1.15 -3.07 13.78
CA LEU A 16 2.04 -4.19 14.09
C LEU A 16 1.83 -5.35 13.12
N VAL A 17 0.58 -5.71 12.81
CA VAL A 17 0.25 -6.74 11.82
C VAL A 17 0.72 -6.34 10.42
N LEU A 18 0.54 -5.08 10.02
CA LEU A 18 1.05 -4.58 8.74
C LEU A 18 2.58 -4.64 8.67
N THR A 19 3.27 -4.23 9.73
CA THR A 19 4.73 -4.32 9.85
C THR A 19 5.19 -5.78 9.77
N GLY A 20 4.57 -6.69 10.53
CA GLY A 20 4.92 -8.11 10.53
C GLY A 20 4.71 -8.77 9.17
N SER A 21 3.55 -8.55 8.54
CA SER A 21 3.25 -9.07 7.19
C SER A 21 4.22 -8.53 6.14
N SER A 22 4.57 -7.24 6.23
CA SER A 22 5.54 -6.60 5.31
C SER A 22 6.96 -7.13 5.50
N CYS A 23 7.41 -7.29 6.75
CA CYS A 23 8.69 -7.94 7.06
C CYS A 23 8.74 -9.39 6.56
N TRP A 24 7.65 -10.14 6.75
CA TRP A 24 7.54 -11.51 6.23
C TRP A 24 7.66 -11.52 4.69
N ALA A 25 6.89 -10.68 3.98
CA ALA A 25 6.95 -10.59 2.53
C ALA A 25 8.35 -10.20 2.04
N LEU A 26 8.97 -9.20 2.65
CA LEU A 26 10.34 -8.78 2.35
C LEU A 26 11.37 -9.90 2.60
N SER A 27 11.21 -10.69 3.68
CA SER A 27 12.08 -11.83 3.97
C SER A 27 11.98 -12.97 2.95
N LYS A 28 10.87 -13.02 2.22
CA LYS A 28 10.59 -14.04 1.20
C LYS A 28 10.81 -13.55 -0.23
N ILE A 29 11.10 -12.27 -0.42
CA ILE A 29 11.41 -11.74 -1.73
C ILE A 29 12.80 -12.15 -2.16
N ASN A 30 12.83 -12.81 -3.31
CA ASN A 30 14.02 -12.88 -4.13
C ASN A 30 13.97 -11.78 -5.19
N SER A 31 14.96 -10.87 -5.19
CA SER A 31 15.07 -9.69 -6.07
C SER A 31 15.01 -10.03 -7.56
N GLY A 32 15.43 -11.24 -7.96
CA GLY A 32 15.34 -11.71 -9.34
C GLY A 32 13.93 -12.12 -9.78
N VAL A 33 13.09 -12.54 -8.82
CA VAL A 33 11.78 -13.16 -9.07
C VAL A 33 10.63 -12.19 -8.83
N HIS A 34 10.72 -11.39 -7.76
CA HIS A 34 9.62 -10.52 -7.31
C HIS A 34 9.77 -9.09 -7.82
N GLY A 35 10.91 -8.76 -8.43
CA GLY A 35 11.19 -7.48 -9.07
C GLY A 35 11.24 -6.25 -8.16
N LYS A 36 11.76 -5.15 -8.70
CA LYS A 36 12.06 -3.92 -7.93
C LYS A 36 10.79 -3.17 -7.48
N TYR A 37 9.69 -3.32 -8.22
CA TYR A 37 8.46 -2.57 -7.92
C TYR A 37 7.70 -3.17 -6.74
N ALA A 38 7.62 -4.50 -6.61
CA ALA A 38 7.03 -5.12 -5.43
C ALA A 38 7.84 -4.83 -4.17
N LEU A 39 9.18 -4.88 -4.25
CA LEU A 39 10.06 -4.43 -3.16
C LEU A 39 9.70 -3.02 -2.68
N GLY A 40 9.53 -2.08 -3.62
CA GLY A 40 9.08 -0.72 -3.32
C GLY A 40 7.73 -0.69 -2.58
N ALA A 41 6.73 -1.44 -3.06
CA ALA A 41 5.42 -1.50 -2.43
C ALA A 41 5.48 -2.03 -0.98
N TYR A 42 6.21 -3.12 -0.74
CA TYR A 42 6.35 -3.67 0.62
C TYR A 42 7.13 -2.76 1.56
N CYS A 43 8.17 -2.07 1.06
CA CYS A 43 8.90 -1.07 1.84
C CYS A 43 7.99 0.11 2.25
N LEU A 44 7.08 0.54 1.37
CA LEU A 44 6.10 1.58 1.70
C LEU A 44 5.12 1.10 2.78
N HIS A 45 4.61 -0.13 2.68
CA HIS A 45 3.76 -0.73 3.70
C HIS A 45 4.48 -0.90 5.04
N LEU A 46 5.73 -1.33 5.02
CA LEU A 46 6.58 -1.43 6.22
C LEU A 46 6.77 -0.07 6.88
N ALA A 47 7.14 0.96 6.11
CA ALA A 47 7.33 2.32 6.62
C ALA A 47 6.02 2.87 7.22
N HIS A 48 4.89 2.62 6.55
CA HIS A 48 3.56 3.00 7.05
C HIS A 48 3.21 2.30 8.36
N GLY A 49 3.47 0.99 8.45
CA GLY A 49 3.28 0.18 9.66
C GLY A 49 4.13 0.69 10.83
N VAL A 50 5.45 0.79 10.64
CA VAL A 50 6.40 1.19 11.71
C VAL A 50 6.07 2.57 12.26
N ILE A 51 5.82 3.54 11.39
CA ILE A 51 5.55 4.92 11.82
C ILE A 51 4.16 5.05 12.44
N GLY A 52 3.20 4.24 12.00
CA GLY A 52 1.92 4.12 12.69
C GLY A 52 2.05 3.49 14.08
N LEU A 53 2.92 2.48 14.26
CA LEU A 53 3.19 1.90 15.58
C LEU A 53 3.68 2.98 16.55
N PHE A 54 4.70 3.76 16.17
CA PHE A 54 5.20 4.86 16.99
C PHE A 54 4.13 5.95 17.25
N ARG A 55 3.23 6.18 16.30
CA ARG A 55 2.15 7.16 16.46
C ARG A 55 1.10 6.74 17.50
N TYR A 56 0.69 5.48 17.48
CA TYR A 56 -0.48 5.01 18.25
C TYR A 56 -0.12 4.22 19.50
N ALA A 57 1.11 3.70 19.63
CA ALA A 57 1.56 2.95 20.80
C ALA A 57 2.12 3.84 21.91
N ILE A 58 2.55 5.06 21.60
CA ILE A 58 3.18 5.96 22.58
C ILE A 58 2.11 6.81 23.29
N PRO A 59 2.00 6.73 24.63
CA PRO A 59 1.09 7.56 25.40
C PRO A 59 1.39 9.06 25.24
N GLN A 60 0.35 9.88 25.14
CA GLN A 60 0.47 11.32 24.97
C GLN A 60 0.79 12.03 26.30
N HIS A 61 2.03 11.95 26.76
CA HIS A 61 2.53 12.78 27.86
C HIS A 61 3.02 14.14 27.36
N LYS A 62 2.91 15.18 28.21
CA LYS A 62 3.40 16.54 27.92
C LYS A 62 4.88 16.56 27.50
N SER A 63 5.70 15.67 28.06
CA SER A 63 7.12 15.50 27.69
C SER A 63 7.35 15.04 26.24
N ASN A 64 6.40 14.30 25.67
CA ASN A 64 6.51 13.70 24.33
C ASN A 64 5.75 14.48 23.25
N TYR A 65 5.16 15.63 23.59
CA TYR A 65 4.23 16.34 22.71
C TYR A 65 4.86 16.76 21.36
N ARG A 66 6.07 17.33 21.39
CA ARG A 66 6.79 17.74 20.16
C ARG A 66 7.11 16.55 19.26
N PHE A 67 7.54 15.43 19.87
CA PHE A 67 7.85 14.20 19.16
C PHE A 67 6.61 13.59 18.50
N LEU A 68 5.48 13.55 19.21
CA LEU A 68 4.21 13.05 18.69
C LEU A 68 3.64 13.92 17.55
N GLN A 69 3.83 15.24 17.61
CA GLN A 69 3.49 16.13 16.50
C GLN A 69 4.35 15.85 15.26
N MET A 70 5.66 15.66 15.45
CA MET A 70 6.57 15.29 14.37
C MET A 70 6.17 13.96 13.73
N ILE A 71 5.96 12.91 14.55
CA ILE A 71 5.48 11.61 14.06
C ILE A 71 4.14 11.74 13.33
N ARG A 72 3.20 12.52 13.86
CA ARG A 72 1.91 12.75 13.19
C ARG A 72 2.10 13.33 11.80
N ALA A 73 2.97 14.33 11.65
CA ALA A 73 3.27 14.93 10.35
C ALA A 73 3.91 13.92 9.38
N VAL A 74 4.89 13.14 9.85
CA VAL A 74 5.54 12.10 9.05
C VAL A 74 4.54 11.01 8.65
N TYR A 75 3.71 10.55 9.58
CA TYR A 75 2.68 9.54 9.32
C TYR A 75 1.70 9.97 8.23
N LEU A 76 1.26 11.24 8.23
CA LEU A 76 0.33 11.74 7.21
C LEU A 76 0.97 11.71 5.82
N ARG A 77 2.24 12.12 5.71
CA ARG A 77 2.98 12.07 4.44
C ARG A 77 3.16 10.64 3.96
N ILE A 78 3.56 9.73 4.85
CA ILE A 78 3.78 8.32 4.48
C ILE A 78 2.46 7.62 4.16
N ARG A 79 1.38 7.92 4.88
CA ARG A 79 0.04 7.43 4.54
C ARG A 79 -0.34 7.82 3.12
N LEU A 80 -0.10 9.08 2.73
CA LEU A 80 -0.38 9.57 1.38
C LEU A 80 0.47 8.84 0.33
N VAL A 81 1.78 8.76 0.54
CA VAL A 81 2.69 8.06 -0.39
C VAL A 81 2.28 6.59 -0.52
N ASN A 82 1.98 5.93 0.60
CA ASN A 82 1.56 4.53 0.63
C ASN A 82 0.22 4.30 -0.10
N SER A 83 -0.80 5.14 0.14
CA SER A 83 -2.11 5.01 -0.51
C SER A 83 -2.07 5.31 -2.01
N ASN A 84 -1.11 6.11 -2.45
CA ASN A 84 -0.98 6.50 -3.86
C ASN A 84 -0.01 5.62 -4.65
N LEU A 85 1.07 5.11 -4.05
CA LEU A 85 2.11 4.42 -4.82
C LEU A 85 2.15 2.90 -4.62
N ALA A 86 1.70 2.35 -3.49
CA ALA A 86 1.87 0.92 -3.23
C ALA A 86 1.08 0.03 -4.22
N LEU A 87 -0.19 0.39 -4.50
CA LEU A 87 -1.02 -0.31 -5.47
C LEU A 87 -0.48 -0.18 -6.91
N PRO A 88 -0.15 1.02 -7.43
CA PRO A 88 0.45 1.14 -8.75
C PRO A 88 1.76 0.37 -8.89
N LEU A 89 2.65 0.41 -7.89
CA LEU A 89 3.91 -0.36 -7.90
C LEU A 89 3.65 -1.87 -8.02
N MET A 90 2.69 -2.40 -7.26
CA MET A 90 2.35 -3.81 -7.34
C MET A 90 1.69 -4.17 -8.68
N THR A 91 0.78 -3.33 -9.16
CA THR A 91 0.12 -3.49 -10.46
C THR A 91 1.16 -3.54 -11.57
N VAL A 92 2.15 -2.63 -11.55
CA VAL A 92 3.27 -2.64 -12.49
C VAL A 92 4.08 -3.92 -12.40
N GLN A 93 4.40 -4.39 -11.20
CA GLN A 93 5.16 -5.63 -11.05
C GLN A 93 4.42 -6.83 -11.65
N VAL A 94 3.13 -6.99 -11.31
CA VAL A 94 2.30 -8.09 -11.82
C VAL A 94 2.18 -8.01 -13.35
N ALA A 95 1.97 -6.80 -13.87
CA ALA A 95 1.82 -6.59 -15.31
C ALA A 95 3.12 -6.85 -16.09
N LEU A 96 4.29 -6.45 -15.55
CA LEU A 96 5.58 -6.75 -16.16
C LEU A 96 5.90 -8.25 -16.17
N LEU A 97 5.47 -8.99 -15.15
CA LEU A 97 5.63 -10.44 -15.10
C LEU A 97 4.76 -11.16 -16.15
N LEU A 98 3.51 -10.71 -16.31
CA LEU A 98 2.54 -11.41 -17.15
C LEU A 98 2.56 -10.95 -18.62
N LYS A 99 2.76 -9.66 -18.87
CA LYS A 99 2.71 -9.03 -20.19
C LYS A 99 3.84 -8.00 -20.35
N PRO A 100 5.12 -8.41 -20.42
CA PRO A 100 6.25 -7.50 -20.54
C PRO A 100 6.18 -6.57 -21.77
N ALA A 101 5.51 -7.01 -22.84
CA ALA A 101 5.28 -6.20 -24.04
C ALA A 101 4.48 -4.90 -23.78
N TRP A 102 3.77 -4.80 -22.67
CA TRP A 102 2.94 -3.64 -22.30
C TRP A 102 3.68 -2.64 -21.39
N GLN A 103 4.99 -2.80 -21.21
CA GLN A 103 5.80 -2.04 -20.26
C GLN A 103 5.57 -0.52 -20.33
N SER A 104 5.53 0.07 -21.54
CA SER A 104 5.34 1.52 -21.69
C SER A 104 3.99 2.02 -21.16
N PHE A 105 2.92 1.27 -21.44
CA PHE A 105 1.57 1.57 -20.94
C PHE A 105 1.48 1.36 -19.42
N ILE A 106 2.14 0.33 -18.91
CA ILE A 106 2.16 -0.01 -17.49
C ILE A 106 2.94 1.02 -16.69
N LEU A 107 4.08 1.52 -17.21
CA LEU A 107 4.86 2.57 -16.56
C LEU A 107 4.12 3.91 -16.52
N PHE A 108 3.25 4.19 -17.50
CA PHE A 108 2.34 5.33 -17.43
C PHE A 108 1.40 5.27 -16.22
N LEU A 109 1.02 4.06 -15.77
CA LEU A 109 0.21 3.90 -14.55
C LEU A 109 0.94 4.38 -13.27
N LEU A 110 2.27 4.48 -13.27
CA LEU A 110 3.04 5.08 -12.17
C LEU A 110 3.14 6.61 -12.28
N ALA A 111 3.03 7.17 -13.48
CA ALA A 111 3.24 8.60 -13.71
C ALA A 111 2.17 9.45 -13.00
N ILE A 112 0.88 9.10 -13.16
CA ILE A 112 -0.23 9.87 -12.57
C ILE A 112 -0.19 9.89 -11.03
N PRO A 113 -0.06 8.73 -10.34
CA PRO A 113 0.07 8.71 -8.88
C PRO A 113 1.32 9.43 -8.37
N SER A 114 2.44 9.32 -9.10
CA SER A 114 3.69 10.01 -8.73
C SER A 114 3.56 11.53 -8.85
N LEU A 115 2.90 12.02 -9.91
CA LEU A 115 2.58 13.44 -10.05
C LEU A 115 1.67 13.94 -8.94
N HIS A 116 0.70 13.13 -8.49
CA HIS A 116 -0.17 13.49 -7.37
C HIS A 116 0.62 13.63 -6.06
N VAL A 117 1.51 12.67 -5.79
CA VAL A 117 2.44 12.77 -4.64
C VAL A 117 3.28 14.03 -4.77
N LEU A 118 4.01 14.23 -5.87
CA LEU A 118 4.88 15.40 -6.07
C LEU A 118 4.11 16.73 -5.91
N ARG A 119 2.90 16.83 -6.44
CA ARG A 119 2.06 18.02 -6.31
C ARG A 119 1.72 18.32 -4.86
N TYR A 120 1.42 17.31 -4.03
CA TYR A 120 1.20 17.50 -2.60
C TYR A 120 2.42 18.07 -1.87
N TRP A 121 3.64 17.76 -2.33
CA TRP A 121 4.87 18.30 -1.75
C TRP A 121 5.15 19.74 -2.20
N VAL A 122 4.84 20.10 -3.44
CA VAL A 122 5.15 21.41 -4.03
C VAL A 122 4.06 22.44 -3.75
N HIS A 123 2.79 22.07 -3.89
CA HIS A 123 1.65 22.94 -3.65
C HIS A 123 0.97 22.49 -2.35
N LYS A 124 0.78 23.44 -1.41
CA LYS A 124 -0.08 23.27 -0.22
C LYS A 124 -1.39 22.53 -0.58
N PRO A 125 -2.03 21.82 0.37
CA PRO A 125 -2.83 20.62 0.11
C PRO A 125 -4.16 20.89 -0.59
N TYR A 126 -4.12 21.28 -1.87
CA TYR A 126 -5.22 21.13 -2.80
C TYR A 126 -5.02 19.78 -3.50
N SER A 127 -5.37 18.71 -2.80
CA SER A 127 -5.58 17.41 -3.44
C SER A 127 -6.79 17.53 -4.35
N VAL A 128 -6.64 17.20 -5.63
CA VAL A 128 -7.76 16.96 -6.56
C VAL A 128 -8.15 15.49 -6.36
N PRO A 129 -9.18 15.18 -5.55
CA PRO A 129 -9.49 13.80 -5.17
C PRO A 129 -9.85 12.94 -6.38
N GLU A 130 -10.36 13.56 -7.45
CA GLU A 130 -10.78 12.92 -8.68
C GLU A 130 -9.61 12.27 -9.42
N LEU A 131 -8.43 12.90 -9.43
CA LEU A 131 -7.25 12.37 -10.13
C LEU A 131 -6.70 11.13 -9.41
N GLU A 132 -6.71 11.15 -8.07
CA GLU A 132 -6.33 9.99 -7.26
C GLU A 132 -7.28 8.82 -7.51
N ILE A 133 -8.61 9.07 -7.48
CA ILE A 133 -9.64 8.06 -7.75
C ILE A 133 -9.46 7.47 -9.14
N PHE A 134 -9.27 8.32 -10.16
CA PHE A 134 -9.06 7.87 -11.53
C PHE A 134 -7.83 6.94 -11.62
N SER A 135 -6.71 7.32 -11.00
CA SER A 135 -5.48 6.52 -11.03
C SER A 135 -5.62 5.18 -10.31
N GLN A 136 -6.27 5.15 -9.15
CA GLN A 136 -6.52 3.92 -8.38
C GLN A 136 -7.48 3.00 -9.13
N THR A 137 -8.55 3.54 -9.71
CA THR A 137 -9.53 2.79 -10.51
C THR A 137 -8.87 2.19 -11.75
N LEU A 138 -8.02 2.95 -12.43
CA LEU A 138 -7.26 2.46 -13.59
C LEU A 138 -6.32 1.32 -13.21
N CYS A 139 -5.61 1.42 -12.08
CA CYS A 139 -4.75 0.34 -11.59
C CYS A 139 -5.54 -0.91 -11.18
N LEU A 140 -6.70 -0.73 -10.51
CA LEU A 140 -7.61 -1.83 -10.19
C LEU A 140 -8.12 -2.52 -11.46
N GLY A 141 -8.56 -1.74 -12.46
CA GLY A 141 -9.01 -2.27 -13.74
C GLY A 141 -7.92 -3.07 -14.46
N ALA A 142 -6.69 -2.53 -14.49
CA ALA A 142 -5.54 -3.22 -15.07
C ALA A 142 -5.21 -4.53 -14.32
N LEU A 143 -5.17 -4.50 -12.99
CA LEU A 143 -4.93 -5.68 -12.18
C LEU A 143 -6.03 -6.74 -12.38
N GLY A 144 -7.29 -6.33 -12.45
CA GLY A 144 -8.43 -7.21 -12.70
C GLY A 144 -8.36 -7.86 -14.08
N TYR A 145 -8.06 -7.08 -15.12
CA TYR A 145 -7.87 -7.60 -16.48
C TYR A 145 -6.73 -8.62 -16.54
N LEU A 146 -5.57 -8.30 -15.95
CA LEU A 146 -4.41 -9.20 -15.92
C LEU A 146 -4.70 -10.51 -15.16
N SER A 147 -5.39 -10.40 -14.03
CA SER A 147 -5.78 -11.56 -13.23
C SER A 147 -6.77 -12.45 -13.97
N TYR A 148 -7.71 -11.85 -14.71
CA TYR A 148 -8.65 -12.56 -15.57
C TYR A 148 -7.97 -13.24 -16.75
N SER A 149 -7.10 -12.55 -17.47
CA SER A 149 -6.45 -13.10 -18.66
C SER A 149 -5.54 -14.31 -18.35
N GLU A 150 -5.05 -14.41 -17.11
CA GLU A 150 -4.09 -15.43 -16.69
C GLU A 150 -4.68 -16.42 -15.68
N GLY A 151 -5.98 -16.34 -15.37
CA GLY A 151 -6.65 -17.23 -14.41
C GLY A 151 -6.02 -17.19 -13.00
N ASN A 152 -5.58 -16.03 -12.54
CA ASN A 152 -4.88 -15.89 -11.26
C ASN A 152 -5.84 -15.53 -10.11
N ASP A 153 -6.31 -16.55 -9.38
CA ASP A 153 -7.24 -16.40 -8.24
C ASP A 153 -6.69 -15.49 -7.13
N TYR A 154 -5.38 -15.53 -6.86
CA TYR A 154 -4.76 -14.61 -5.91
C TYR A 154 -4.76 -13.17 -6.41
N GLY A 155 -4.72 -12.96 -7.73
CA GLY A 155 -4.89 -11.66 -8.37
C GLY A 155 -6.27 -11.04 -8.12
N TYR A 156 -7.33 -11.86 -8.12
CA TYR A 156 -8.66 -11.41 -7.73
C TYR A 156 -8.78 -11.11 -6.24
N ALA A 157 -8.19 -11.94 -5.39
CA ALA A 157 -8.15 -11.68 -3.95
C ALA A 157 -7.38 -10.37 -3.64
N LEU A 158 -6.29 -10.12 -4.36
CA LEU A 158 -5.56 -8.86 -4.32
C LEU A 158 -6.47 -7.70 -4.77
N LEU A 159 -7.11 -7.80 -5.93
CA LEU A 159 -8.04 -6.79 -6.45
C LEU A 159 -9.12 -6.42 -5.43
N PHE A 160 -9.76 -7.42 -4.81
CA PHE A 160 -10.77 -7.21 -3.78
C PHE A 160 -10.19 -6.51 -2.55
N SER A 161 -9.01 -6.93 -2.07
CA SER A 161 -8.35 -6.28 -0.94
C SER A 161 -8.00 -4.81 -1.23
N CYS A 162 -7.56 -4.50 -2.45
CA CYS A 162 -7.27 -3.15 -2.91
C CYS A 162 -8.54 -2.30 -2.98
N PHE A 163 -9.61 -2.84 -3.56
CA PHE A 163 -10.91 -2.17 -3.66
C PHE A 163 -11.47 -1.85 -2.27
N ALA A 164 -11.44 -2.82 -1.35
CA ALA A 164 -11.83 -2.62 0.03
C ALA A 164 -10.97 -1.54 0.72
N ALA A 165 -9.65 -1.55 0.53
CA ALA A 165 -8.76 -0.53 1.09
C ALA A 165 -9.08 0.88 0.56
N VAL A 166 -9.34 1.03 -0.75
CA VAL A 166 -9.72 2.32 -1.36
C VAL A 166 -11.08 2.79 -0.83
N LEU A 167 -12.07 1.90 -0.79
CA LEU A 167 -13.42 2.20 -0.28
C LEU A 167 -13.38 2.65 1.18
N ILE A 168 -12.70 1.89 2.05
CA ILE A 168 -12.55 2.21 3.46
C ILE A 168 -11.84 3.55 3.61
N HIS A 169 -10.74 3.79 2.88
CA HIS A 169 -10.02 5.06 2.92
C HIS A 169 -10.93 6.27 2.64
N ARG A 170 -11.89 6.13 1.71
CA ARG A 170 -12.83 7.20 1.34
C ARG A 170 -14.00 7.36 2.32
N MET A 171 -14.44 6.28 2.96
CA MET A 171 -15.50 6.30 3.97
C MET A 171 -15.01 6.74 5.36
N THR A 172 -13.73 7.08 5.52
CA THR A 172 -13.10 7.34 6.83
C THR A 172 -12.96 8.83 7.17
N ASP A 173 -14.01 9.44 7.71
CA ASP A 173 -13.86 10.69 8.48
C ASP A 173 -13.52 10.43 9.96
N GLU A 174 -13.63 9.17 10.44
CA GLU A 174 -13.46 8.80 11.85
C GLU A 174 -12.27 7.88 12.14
N PHE A 175 -11.74 8.00 13.37
CA PHE A 175 -10.58 7.25 13.88
C PHE A 175 -10.76 5.71 13.89
N SER A 176 -11.99 5.21 14.08
CA SER A 176 -12.31 3.78 14.23
C SER A 176 -12.11 2.96 12.95
N ARG A 177 -12.25 3.57 11.78
CA ARG A 177 -12.16 2.90 10.47
C ARG A 177 -10.74 2.89 9.89
N ARG A 178 -9.78 3.55 10.55
CA ARG A 178 -8.35 3.53 10.18
C ARG A 178 -7.74 2.14 10.34
N ASP A 179 -8.20 1.38 11.32
CA ASP A 179 -7.67 0.05 11.63
C ASP A 179 -8.07 -0.94 10.52
N LEU A 180 -9.31 -0.85 10.03
CA LEU A 180 -9.82 -1.63 8.90
C LEU A 180 -9.02 -1.39 7.61
N PHE A 181 -8.63 -0.14 7.36
CA PHE A 181 -7.74 0.19 6.23
C PHE A 181 -6.38 -0.50 6.36
N VAL A 182 -5.77 -0.46 7.56
CA VAL A 182 -4.46 -1.06 7.82
C VAL A 182 -4.52 -2.60 7.77
N TYR A 183 -5.62 -3.21 8.21
CA TYR A 183 -5.87 -4.63 8.01
C TYR A 183 -6.00 -4.98 6.52
N ALA A 184 -6.75 -4.18 5.75
CA ALA A 184 -6.84 -4.38 4.30
C ALA A 184 -5.48 -4.30 3.62
N LEU A 185 -4.58 -3.41 4.06
CA LEU A 185 -3.19 -3.38 3.58
C LEU A 185 -2.39 -4.64 3.96
N SER A 186 -2.68 -5.26 5.11
CA SER A 186 -2.02 -6.52 5.50
C SER A 186 -2.46 -7.68 4.61
N PHE A 187 -3.75 -7.75 4.26
CA PHE A 187 -4.26 -8.69 3.25
C PHE A 187 -3.68 -8.41 1.87
N PHE A 188 -3.56 -7.15 1.47
CA PHE A 188 -2.88 -6.75 0.24
C PHE A 188 -1.46 -7.31 0.18
N VAL A 189 -0.67 -7.17 1.25
CA VAL A 189 0.71 -7.69 1.31
C VAL A 189 0.74 -9.21 1.11
N PHE A 190 -0.15 -9.93 1.78
CA PHE A 190 -0.22 -11.38 1.64
C PHE A 190 -0.64 -11.83 0.23
N PHE A 191 -1.73 -11.29 -0.30
CA PHE A 191 -2.25 -11.68 -1.61
C PHE A 191 -1.31 -11.24 -2.73
N SER A 192 -0.69 -10.07 -2.62
CA SER A 192 0.28 -9.63 -3.63
C SER A 192 1.50 -10.53 -3.71
N TYR A 193 2.04 -10.98 -2.57
CA TYR A 193 3.12 -11.98 -2.58
C TYR A 193 2.67 -13.27 -3.27
N LYS A 194 1.48 -13.78 -2.92
CA LYS A 194 0.93 -14.99 -3.53
C LYS A 194 0.69 -14.84 -5.03
N THR A 195 0.16 -13.71 -5.49
CA THR A 195 -0.04 -13.37 -6.90
C THR A 195 1.28 -13.40 -7.67
N LEU A 196 2.34 -12.80 -7.13
CA LEU A 196 3.65 -12.81 -7.77
C LEU A 196 4.22 -14.22 -7.87
N HIS A 197 4.07 -15.02 -6.81
CA HIS A 197 4.59 -16.38 -6.77
C HIS A 197 3.78 -17.36 -7.63
N SER A 198 2.45 -17.21 -7.69
CA SER A 198 1.56 -18.04 -8.52
C SER A 198 1.72 -17.73 -10.01
N SER A 199 2.06 -16.49 -10.37
CA SER A 199 2.31 -16.10 -11.76
C SER A 199 3.64 -16.62 -12.35
N LEU A 200 4.48 -17.30 -11.56
CA LEU A 200 5.72 -17.87 -12.07
C LEU A 200 5.47 -19.14 -12.90
N PRO A 201 6.08 -19.25 -14.11
CA PRO A 201 6.05 -20.47 -14.90
C PRO A 201 6.57 -21.66 -14.08
N PHE A 202 5.98 -22.84 -14.31
CA PHE A 202 6.27 -24.07 -13.56
C PHE A 202 7.77 -24.36 -13.42
N TYR A 203 8.57 -24.08 -14.47
CA TYR A 203 10.02 -24.26 -14.45
C TYR A 203 10.74 -23.43 -13.37
N TYR A 204 10.27 -22.24 -13.01
CA TYR A 204 10.92 -21.41 -11.98
C TYR A 204 10.53 -21.79 -10.54
N ARG A 205 9.57 -22.71 -10.36
CA ARG A 205 9.10 -23.14 -9.02
C ARG A 205 9.93 -24.27 -8.41
N TYR A 206 10.73 -25.00 -9.19
CA TYR A 206 11.45 -26.21 -8.75
C TYR A 206 12.96 -26.06 -8.65
N PHE A 207 13.54 -24.94 -9.09
CA PHE A 207 14.98 -24.72 -9.02
C PHE A 207 15.45 -23.95 -7.77
N TYR A 208 14.55 -23.61 -6.84
CA TYR A 208 14.87 -22.82 -5.65
C TYR A 208 13.99 -23.17 -4.45
#